data_AF-A0A075GLW5-F1
#
_entry.id   AF-A0A075GLW5-F1
#
_cell.length_a   1.000
_cell.length_b   1.000
_cell.length_c   1.000
_cell.angle_alpha   90.00
_cell.angle_beta   90.00
_cell.angle_gamma   90.00
#
_symmetry.space_group_name_H-M   'P 1'
#
loop_
_entity.id
_entity.type
_entity.pdbx_description
1 polymer ?
#
loop_
_entity_poly.entity_id
_entity_poly.type
_entity_poly.pdbx_seq_one_letter_code
_entity_poly.pdbx_strand_id
1 'polypeptide(L)'
;MPKPGFKSITISEAVYDKFNQTYQKNKDELTMKGVNSFAGYVTYLLEDVMKKDKTFARYAPKLEKVSVDSDRIILKDNIKNRIAEVAIQNGELYCLLCEEKDCVHIGYVFGLPDVYEVLNSKGIKQAK
;
A
#
# COMPACT_ATOMS: atom_id res chain seq x y z
N MET A 1 -4.21 28.34 26.62
CA MET A 1 -4.15 28.05 25.17
C MET A 1 -2.74 27.62 24.81
N PRO A 2 -2.55 26.65 23.89
CA PRO A 2 -1.23 26.23 23.44
C PRO A 2 -0.48 27.37 22.74
N LYS A 3 0.86 27.33 22.76
CA LYS A 3 1.73 28.30 22.07
C LYS A 3 1.47 28.28 20.56
N PRO A 4 1.75 29.37 19.82
CA PRO A 4 1.72 29.35 18.36
C PRO A 4 2.50 28.15 17.80
N GLY A 5 1.90 27.45 16.83
CA GLY A 5 2.44 26.21 16.26
C GLY A 5 2.03 24.91 16.97
N PHE A 6 1.41 24.99 18.15
CA PHE A 6 0.92 23.82 18.89
C PHE A 6 -0.60 23.74 18.87
N LYS A 7 -1.11 22.51 18.85
CA LYS A 7 -2.55 22.20 18.89
C LYS A 7 -2.87 21.29 20.07
N SER A 8 -4.09 21.38 20.57
CA SER A 8 -4.59 20.52 21.65
C SER A 8 -5.57 19.51 21.07
N ILE A 9 -5.53 18.27 21.57
CA ILE A 9 -6.49 17.22 21.26
C ILE A 9 -7.14 16.77 22.57
N THR A 10 -8.42 16.41 22.50
CA THR A 10 -9.16 15.83 23.63
C THR A 10 -9.31 14.34 23.38
N ILE A 11 -8.97 13.54 24.38
CA ILE A 11 -9.13 12.07 24.37
C ILE A 11 -9.85 11.65 25.65
N SER A 12 -10.48 10.48 25.64
CA SER A 12 -11.08 9.93 26.85
C SER A 12 -9.99 9.55 27.87
N GLU A 13 -10.34 9.60 29.14
CA GLU A 13 -9.45 9.23 30.24
C GLU A 13 -8.94 7.79 30.11
N ALA A 14 -9.83 6.85 29.78
CA ALA A 14 -9.46 5.45 29.55
C ALA A 14 -8.43 5.27 28.41
N VAL A 15 -8.45 6.14 27.40
CA VAL A 15 -7.43 6.13 26.33
C VAL A 15 -6.13 6.72 26.87
N TYR A 16 -6.20 7.88 27.54
CA TYR A 16 -5.03 8.51 28.17
C TYR A 16 -4.28 7.53 29.07
N ASP A 17 -4.99 6.81 29.95
CA ASP A 17 -4.39 5.88 30.91
C ASP A 17 -3.64 4.73 30.23
N LYS A 18 -4.20 4.18 29.14
CA LYS A 18 -3.54 3.12 28.36
C LYS A 18 -2.24 3.61 27.71
N PHE A 19 -2.27 4.80 27.12
CA PHE A 19 -1.07 5.39 26.52
C PHE A 19 -0.04 5.75 27.59
N ASN A 20 -0.47 6.34 28.71
CA ASN A 20 0.42 6.73 29.79
C ASN A 20 1.04 5.51 30.46
N GLN A 21 0.28 4.44 30.71
CA GLN A 21 0.82 3.19 31.24
C GLN A 21 1.90 2.61 30.32
N THR A 22 1.66 2.60 29.01
CA THR A 22 2.65 2.15 28.02
C THR A 22 3.89 3.06 28.00
N TYR A 23 3.70 4.38 28.07
CA TYR A 23 4.80 5.35 28.17
C TYR A 23 5.68 5.10 29.39
N GLN A 24 5.09 4.95 30.58
CA GLN A 24 5.85 4.72 31.81
C GLN A 24 6.63 3.40 31.78
N LYS A 25 6.02 2.33 31.25
CA LYS A 25 6.68 1.02 31.12
C LYS A 25 7.92 1.04 30.22
N ASN A 26 7.93 1.90 29.20
CA ASN A 26 9.00 1.94 28.19
C ASN A 26 9.84 3.23 28.27
N LYS A 27 9.78 3.95 29.39
CA LYS A 27 10.32 5.31 29.52
C LYS A 27 11.81 5.39 29.23
N ASP A 28 12.59 4.41 29.70
CA ASP A 28 14.04 4.38 29.51
C ASP A 28 14.41 4.21 28.03
N GLU A 29 13.76 3.27 27.33
CA GLU A 29 13.95 3.04 25.89
C GLU A 29 13.54 4.28 25.07
N LEU A 30 12.43 4.91 25.44
CA LEU A 30 11.95 6.13 24.79
C LEU A 30 12.91 7.30 24.99
N THR A 31 13.51 7.43 26.18
CA THR A 31 14.51 8.45 26.49
C THR A 31 15.76 8.28 25.61
N MET A 32 16.22 7.04 25.41
CA MET A 32 17.32 6.74 24.47
C MET A 32 17.00 7.15 23.02
N LYS A 33 15.72 7.19 22.65
CA LYS A 33 15.23 7.67 21.34
C LYS A 33 14.93 9.17 21.31
N GLY A 34 15.27 9.92 22.37
CA GLY A 34 15.04 11.36 22.48
C GLY A 34 13.61 11.75 22.89
N VAL A 35 12.78 10.79 23.28
CA VAL A 35 11.38 10.99 23.67
C VAL A 35 11.28 11.18 25.19
N ASN A 36 11.32 12.43 25.63
CA ASN A 36 11.48 12.78 27.05
C ASN A 36 10.18 13.18 27.78
N SER A 37 9.03 13.14 27.11
CA SER A 37 7.74 13.52 27.70
C SER A 37 6.61 12.68 27.14
N PHE A 38 5.49 12.63 27.88
CA PHE A 38 4.27 11.97 27.39
C PHE A 38 3.76 12.59 26.08
N ALA A 39 3.75 13.92 25.98
CA ALA A 39 3.38 14.61 24.74
C ALA A 39 4.33 14.23 23.59
N GLY A 40 5.64 14.17 23.87
CA GLY A 40 6.63 13.69 22.90
C GLY A 40 6.39 12.23 22.48
N TYR A 41 5.96 11.37 23.39
CA TYR A 41 5.63 9.98 23.10
C TYR A 41 4.42 9.87 22.17
N VAL A 42 3.35 10.62 22.44
CA VAL A 42 2.18 10.67 21.55
C VAL A 42 2.57 11.20 20.17
N THR A 43 3.38 12.27 20.11
CA THR A 43 3.89 12.80 18.84
C THR A 43 4.71 11.76 18.08
N TYR A 44 5.62 11.05 18.77
CA TYR A 44 6.43 9.98 18.18
C TYR A 44 5.57 8.88 17.57
N LEU A 45 4.52 8.45 18.26
CA LEU A 45 3.60 7.44 17.74
C LEU A 45 2.84 7.93 16.50
N LEU A 46 2.36 9.17 16.51
CA LEU A 46 1.68 9.75 15.36
C LEU A 46 2.62 9.82 14.14
N GLU A 47 3.87 10.25 14.34
CA GLU A 47 4.88 10.27 13.29
C GLU A 47 5.24 8.86 12.78
N ASP A 48 5.36 7.88 13.67
CA ASP A 48 5.63 6.49 13.30
C ASP A 48 4.49 5.91 12.45
N VAL A 49 3.23 6.17 12.84
CA VAL A 49 2.06 5.79 12.05
C VAL A 49 2.07 6.49 10.69
N MET A 50 2.39 7.79 10.62
CA MET A 50 2.48 8.50 9.34
C MET A 50 3.63 7.99 8.45
N LYS A 51 4.76 7.61 9.04
CA LYS A 51 5.89 7.00 8.31
C LYS A 51 5.51 5.63 7.79
N LYS A 52 4.88 4.81 8.62
CA LYS A 52 4.30 3.53 8.21
C LYS A 52 3.29 3.73 7.11
N ASP A 53 2.38 4.68 7.21
CA ASP A 53 1.39 4.97 6.17
C ASP A 53 2.03 5.44 4.86
N LYS A 54 3.04 6.33 4.89
CA LYS A 54 3.81 6.70 3.69
C LYS A 54 4.59 5.53 3.10
N THR A 55 5.07 4.65 3.96
CA THR A 55 5.77 3.41 3.60
C THR A 55 4.75 2.45 2.96
N PHE A 56 3.61 2.21 3.59
CA PHE A 56 2.49 1.46 3.05
C PHE A 56 1.93 2.07 1.77
N ALA A 57 1.87 3.38 1.59
CA ALA A 57 1.46 4.00 0.33
C ALA A 57 2.52 3.80 -0.77
N ARG A 58 3.81 3.76 -0.41
CA ARG A 58 4.91 3.41 -1.32
C ARG A 58 4.96 1.93 -1.70
N TYR A 59 4.58 1.05 -0.78
CA TYR A 59 4.62 -0.42 -0.91
C TYR A 59 3.25 -1.07 -1.08
N ALA A 60 2.15 -0.30 -1.06
CA ALA A 60 0.81 -0.75 -1.36
C ALA A 60 0.86 -1.40 -2.74
N PRO A 61 0.13 -2.51 -2.96
CA PRO A 61 0.10 -3.15 -4.26
C PRO A 61 -0.28 -2.10 -5.31
N LYS A 62 0.75 -1.66 -6.05
CA LYS A 62 0.66 -0.65 -7.10
C LYS A 62 -0.39 -1.04 -8.13
N LEU A 63 -0.57 -2.36 -8.26
CA LEU A 63 -1.52 -3.03 -9.12
C LEU A 63 -2.28 -4.06 -8.27
N GLU A 64 -3.61 -4.05 -8.38
CA GLU A 64 -4.49 -5.05 -7.79
C GLU A 64 -5.25 -5.77 -8.90
N LYS A 65 -5.33 -7.11 -8.85
CA LYS A 65 -6.19 -7.89 -9.74
C LYS A 65 -7.65 -7.70 -9.33
N VAL A 66 -8.49 -7.21 -10.24
CA VAL A 66 -9.93 -7.02 -10.02
C VAL A 66 -10.71 -8.23 -10.52
N SER A 67 -10.48 -8.64 -11.77
CA SER A 67 -11.12 -9.80 -12.38
C SER A 67 -10.26 -10.41 -13.48
N VAL A 68 -10.54 -11.67 -13.80
CA VAL A 68 -9.94 -12.42 -14.90
C VAL A 68 -11.10 -13.01 -15.70
N ASP A 69 -11.23 -12.58 -16.94
CA ASP A 69 -12.19 -13.13 -17.90
C ASP A 69 -11.44 -13.97 -18.95
N SER A 70 -12.18 -14.59 -19.87
CA SER A 70 -11.60 -15.46 -20.90
C SER A 70 -10.72 -14.72 -21.91
N ASP A 71 -10.96 -13.44 -22.15
CA ASP A 71 -10.26 -12.62 -23.14
C ASP A 71 -9.57 -11.36 -22.57
N ARG A 72 -9.73 -11.08 -21.28
CA ARG A 72 -9.16 -9.90 -20.63
C ARG A 72 -8.89 -10.10 -19.15
N ILE A 73 -7.89 -9.37 -18.65
CA ILE A 73 -7.58 -9.26 -17.22
C ILE A 73 -7.77 -7.80 -16.81
N ILE A 74 -8.58 -7.57 -15.77
CA ILE A 74 -8.83 -6.23 -15.23
C ILE A 74 -7.97 -6.02 -14.00
N LEU A 75 -7.14 -4.98 -14.04
CA LEU A 75 -6.31 -4.52 -12.94
C LEU A 75 -6.74 -3.14 -12.49
N LYS A 76 -6.59 -2.86 -11.20
CA LYS A 76 -6.66 -1.51 -10.64
C LYS A 76 -5.24 -0.99 -10.46
N ASP A 77 -4.91 0.06 -11.20
CA ASP A 77 -3.65 0.80 -11.05
C ASP A 77 -3.84 1.88 -9.99
N ASN A 78 -3.36 1.59 -8.79
CA ASN A 78 -3.41 2.50 -7.65
C ASN A 78 -2.41 3.67 -7.79
N ILE A 79 -1.41 3.59 -8.69
CA ILE A 79 -0.48 4.70 -8.98
C ILE A 79 -1.17 5.72 -9.88
N LYS A 80 -1.78 5.26 -10.99
CA LYS A 80 -2.46 6.12 -11.96
C LYS A 80 -3.90 6.45 -11.55
N ASN A 81 -4.41 5.81 -10.49
CA ASN A 81 -5.81 5.85 -10.06
C ASN A 81 -6.79 5.53 -11.21
N ARG A 82 -6.48 4.47 -11.97
CA ARG A 82 -7.23 4.05 -13.17
C ARG A 82 -7.40 2.54 -13.22
N ILE A 83 -8.36 2.07 -14.01
CA ILE A 83 -8.47 0.66 -14.39
C ILE A 83 -7.57 0.40 -15.60
N ALA A 84 -6.75 -0.64 -15.52
CA ALA A 84 -5.96 -1.15 -16.62
C ALA A 84 -6.56 -2.47 -17.11
N GLU A 85 -6.97 -2.51 -18.37
CA GLU A 85 -7.48 -3.70 -19.02
C GLU A 85 -6.38 -4.30 -19.90
N VAL A 86 -6.00 -5.55 -19.60
CA VAL A 86 -5.03 -6.31 -20.39
C VAL A 86 -5.80 -7.30 -21.24
N ALA A 87 -5.89 -7.03 -22.54
CA ALA A 87 -6.57 -7.88 -23.51
C ALA A 87 -5.65 -9.00 -23.99
N ILE A 88 -6.25 -10.15 -24.27
CA ILE A 88 -5.59 -11.31 -24.87
C ILE A 88 -5.96 -11.35 -26.36
N GLN A 89 -5.07 -10.89 -27.23
CA GLN A 89 -5.31 -10.78 -28.67
C GLN A 89 -4.18 -11.44 -29.47
N ASN A 90 -4.54 -12.23 -30.48
CA ASN A 90 -3.58 -12.89 -31.39
C ASN A 90 -2.48 -13.71 -30.70
N GLY A 91 -2.79 -14.30 -29.53
CA GLY A 91 -1.81 -15.07 -28.75
C GLY A 91 -0.84 -14.21 -27.92
N GLU A 92 -1.11 -12.92 -27.77
CA GLU A 92 -0.29 -11.99 -26.99
C GLU A 92 -1.14 -11.19 -25.99
N LEU A 93 -0.48 -10.65 -24.96
CA LEU A 93 -1.08 -9.70 -24.03
C LEU A 93 -0.87 -8.27 -24.54
N TYR A 94 -1.92 -7.46 -24.47
CA TYR A 94 -1.88 -6.05 -24.84
C TYR A 94 -2.57 -5.21 -23.78
N CYS A 95 -1.87 -4.22 -23.22
CA CYS A 95 -2.43 -3.33 -22.21
C CYS A 95 -3.16 -2.17 -22.88
N LEU A 96 -4.48 -2.08 -22.72
CA LEU A 96 -5.29 -0.98 -23.27
C LEU A 96 -5.05 0.36 -22.58
N LEU A 97 -4.52 0.36 -21.35
CA LEU A 97 -4.21 1.61 -20.63
C LEU A 97 -2.89 2.24 -21.07
N CYS A 98 -1.90 1.40 -21.42
CA CYS A 98 -0.57 1.86 -21.83
C CYS A 98 -0.35 1.77 -23.35
N GLU A 99 -1.29 1.16 -24.08
CA GLU A 99 -1.26 0.96 -25.53
C GLU A 99 -0.01 0.20 -26.04
N GLU A 100 0.57 -0.62 -25.19
CA GLU A 100 1.83 -1.31 -25.44
C GLU A 100 1.81 -2.77 -24.94
N LYS A 101 2.70 -3.59 -25.50
CA LYS A 101 2.85 -5.03 -25.22
C LYS A 101 3.88 -5.33 -24.12
N ASP A 102 4.61 -4.32 -23.68
CA ASP A 102 5.60 -4.43 -22.62
C ASP A 102 5.43 -3.28 -21.64
N CYS A 103 4.76 -3.54 -20.51
CA CYS A 103 4.56 -2.56 -19.45
C CYS A 103 4.42 -3.25 -18.09
N VAL A 104 4.39 -2.44 -17.03
CA VAL A 104 4.25 -2.91 -15.65
C VAL A 104 2.96 -3.74 -15.44
N HIS A 105 1.87 -3.42 -16.15
CA HIS A 105 0.61 -4.17 -16.07
C HIS A 105 0.76 -5.58 -16.65
N ILE A 106 1.43 -5.71 -17.80
CA ILE A 106 1.67 -7.01 -18.44
C ILE A 106 2.61 -7.87 -17.59
N GLY A 107 3.69 -7.28 -17.08
CA GLY A 107 4.60 -7.97 -16.16
C GLY A 107 3.90 -8.47 -14.89
N TYR A 108 2.99 -7.67 -14.32
CA TYR A 108 2.19 -8.09 -13.18
C TYR A 108 1.23 -9.23 -13.51
N VAL A 109 0.57 -9.20 -14.69
CA VAL A 109 -0.31 -10.28 -15.15
C VAL A 109 0.44 -11.61 -15.26
N PHE A 110 1.66 -11.62 -15.80
CA PHE A 110 2.49 -12.83 -15.84
C PHE A 110 2.89 -13.35 -14.45
N GLY A 111 2.84 -12.51 -13.41
CA GLY A 111 3.08 -12.91 -12.02
C GLY A 111 1.87 -13.52 -11.32
N LEU A 112 0.67 -13.49 -11.91
CA LEU A 112 -0.55 -13.98 -11.29
C LEU A 112 -0.77 -15.48 -11.60
N PRO A 113 -0.79 -16.38 -10.59
CA PRO A 113 -1.00 -17.81 -10.80
C PRO A 113 -2.32 -18.12 -11.53
N ASP A 114 -3.41 -17.46 -11.13
CA ASP A 114 -4.75 -17.69 -11.67
C ASP A 114 -4.88 -17.35 -13.15
N VAL A 115 -3.98 -16.50 -13.68
CA VAL A 115 -4.01 -16.12 -15.10
C VAL A 115 -3.38 -17.20 -15.99
N TYR A 116 -2.53 -18.08 -15.43
CA TYR A 116 -1.90 -19.15 -16.21
C TYR A 116 -2.90 -20.17 -16.74
N GLU A 117 -4.05 -20.39 -16.08
CA GLU A 117 -5.10 -21.26 -16.62
C GLU A 117 -5.61 -20.71 -17.96
N VAL A 118 -5.88 -19.40 -18.00
CA VAL A 118 -6.34 -18.71 -19.21
C VAL A 118 -5.24 -18.64 -20.28
N LEU A 119 -4.00 -18.31 -19.89
CA LEU A 119 -2.87 -18.22 -20.82
C LEU A 119 -2.52 -19.58 -21.43
N ASN A 120 -2.48 -20.65 -20.62
CA ASN A 120 -2.20 -22.00 -21.08
C ASN A 120 -3.29 -22.51 -22.04
N SER A 121 -4.56 -22.21 -21.76
CA SER A 121 -5.67 -22.57 -22.66
C SER A 121 -5.54 -21.91 -24.05
N LYS A 122 -4.86 -20.76 -24.13
CA LYS A 122 -4.62 -20.00 -25.36
C LYS A 122 -3.20 -20.18 -25.93
N GLY A 123 -2.38 -21.04 -25.34
CA GLY A 123 -1.02 -21.33 -25.80
C GLY A 123 -0.02 -20.18 -25.60
N ILE A 124 -0.33 -19.21 -24.74
CA ILE A 124 0.49 -18.01 -24.53
C ILE A 124 1.56 -18.31 -23.47
N LYS A 125 2.82 -18.05 -23.79
CA LYS A 125 3.95 -18.20 -22.87
C LYS A 125 4.70 -16.89 -22.74
N GLN A 126 5.20 -16.61 -21.53
CA GLN A 126 6.11 -15.50 -21.34
C GLN A 126 7.41 -15.79 -22.11
N ALA A 127 7.79 -14.88 -23.01
CA ALA A 127 9.10 -14.95 -23.65
C ALA A 127 10.20 -14.75 -22.57
N LYS A 128 11.24 -15.57 -22.63
CA LYS A 128 12.40 -15.49 -21.73
C LYS A 128 13.24 -14.26 -22.02
#